data_AF-A0A351FRY4-F1
#
_entry.id   AF-A0A351FRY4-F1
#
_cell.length_a   1.000
_cell.length_b   1.000
_cell.length_c   1.000
_cell.angle_alpha   90.00
_cell.angle_beta   90.00
_cell.angle_gamma   90.00
#
_symmetry.space_group_name_H-M   'P 1'
#
loop_
_entity.id
_entity.type
_entity.pdbx_description
1 polymer ?
#
loop_
_entity_poly.entity_id
_entity_poly.type
_entity_poly.pdbx_seq_one_letter_code
_entity_poly.pdbx_strand_id
1 'polypeptide(L)'
;EFVARRAIVMVANIPKIGGHMSGSAIDISVFRRADGEEVSRGGPYLTVNETTPMRSPFISAEHLQNRLEITALMESHGFMHFPYEFWHFSKGDVADRIMNRDARPARFGAVNWDAEANALAAVEAPKTPLNPLPQIEKEIEAALRRSK
;
A
#
# COMPACT_ATOMS: atom_id res chain seq x y z
N GLU A 1 -4.09 19.02 11.62
CA GLU A 1 -3.14 18.87 10.50
C GLU A 1 -2.09 17.77 10.72
N PHE A 2 -1.29 17.82 11.80
CA PHE A 2 -0.21 16.85 12.07
C PHE A 2 -0.64 15.37 12.10
N VAL A 3 -1.74 15.06 12.81
CA VAL A 3 -2.28 13.70 12.89
C VAL A 3 -2.68 13.18 11.51
N ALA A 4 -3.38 14.00 10.71
CA ALA A 4 -3.78 13.62 9.36
C ALA A 4 -2.58 13.40 8.42
N ARG A 5 -1.54 14.25 8.53
CA ARG A 5 -0.29 14.05 7.77
C ARG A 5 0.46 12.78 8.19
N ARG A 6 0.43 12.39 9.47
CA ARG A 6 1.05 11.14 9.94
C ARG A 6 0.23 9.91 9.60
N ALA A 7 -1.09 10.01 9.66
CA ALA A 7 -2.00 8.95 9.27
C ALA A 7 -1.80 8.52 7.81
N ILE A 8 -1.27 9.41 6.96
CA ILE A 8 -1.00 9.14 5.55
C ILE A 8 -0.04 7.97 5.28
N VAL A 9 0.80 7.64 6.26
CA VAL A 9 1.69 6.47 6.20
C VAL A 9 0.89 5.15 6.29
N MET A 10 -0.31 5.21 6.87
CA MET A 10 -1.19 4.06 7.08
C MET A 10 -2.45 4.08 6.21
N VAL A 11 -2.93 5.26 5.83
CA VAL A 11 -4.16 5.43 5.06
C VAL A 11 -3.92 6.47 3.98
N ALA A 12 -3.77 6.00 2.74
CA ALA A 12 -3.61 6.86 1.56
C ALA A 12 -4.93 7.57 1.24
N ASN A 13 -5.18 8.71 1.88
CA ASN A 13 -6.41 9.48 1.74
C ASN A 13 -6.38 10.49 0.58
N ILE A 14 -5.25 10.62 -0.11
CA ILE A 14 -5.04 11.52 -1.26
C ILE A 14 -4.64 10.67 -2.48
N PRO A 15 -5.35 10.77 -3.62
CA PRO A 15 -5.09 9.94 -4.79
C PRO A 15 -3.65 9.97 -5.30
N LYS A 16 -2.99 11.14 -5.21
CA LYS A 16 -1.61 11.34 -5.70
C LYS A 16 -0.60 10.35 -5.10
N ILE A 17 -0.85 9.86 -3.90
CA ILE A 17 0.04 8.99 -3.14
C ILE A 17 -0.59 7.62 -2.84
N GLY A 18 -1.82 7.37 -3.30
CA GLY A 18 -2.43 6.05 -3.23
C GLY A 18 -2.05 5.23 -4.45
N GLY A 19 -0.91 4.53 -4.41
CA GLY A 19 -0.36 3.81 -5.58
C GLY A 19 -1.32 2.79 -6.21
N HIS A 20 -2.26 2.24 -5.45
CA HIS A 20 -3.32 1.37 -6.00
C HIS A 20 -4.26 2.11 -6.96
N MET A 21 -4.50 3.41 -6.76
CA MET A 21 -5.36 4.20 -7.66
C MET A 21 -4.74 4.41 -9.06
N SER A 22 -3.45 4.18 -9.23
CA SER A 22 -2.79 4.18 -10.54
C SER A 22 -2.66 2.79 -11.17
N GLY A 23 -3.11 1.72 -10.49
CA GLY A 23 -2.89 0.34 -10.93
C GLY A 23 -1.41 -0.08 -10.93
N SER A 24 -0.55 0.68 -10.26
CA SER A 24 0.92 0.52 -10.25
C SER A 24 1.45 -0.11 -8.97
N ALA A 25 0.60 -0.26 -7.96
CA ALA A 25 0.92 -0.92 -6.71
C ALA A 25 0.14 -2.23 -6.56
N ILE A 26 0.77 -3.19 -5.90
CA ILE A 26 0.22 -4.52 -5.63
C ILE A 26 0.53 -4.92 -4.20
N ASP A 27 -0.42 -5.65 -3.62
CA ASP A 27 -0.25 -6.33 -2.34
C ASP A 27 -0.22 -7.84 -2.62
N ILE A 28 0.75 -8.55 -2.06
CA ILE A 28 0.95 -9.97 -2.34
C ILE A 28 0.96 -10.85 -1.09
N SER A 29 0.47 -12.07 -1.27
CA SER A 29 0.78 -13.24 -0.44
C SER A 29 1.55 -14.28 -1.26
N VAL A 30 2.44 -15.00 -0.60
CA VAL A 30 3.32 -15.99 -1.24
C VAL A 30 3.01 -17.35 -0.65
N PHE A 31 2.80 -18.33 -1.51
CA PHE A 31 2.44 -19.70 -1.12
C PHE A 31 3.51 -20.67 -1.61
N ARG A 32 3.82 -21.66 -0.79
CA ARG A 32 4.71 -22.75 -1.17
C ARG A 32 4.01 -23.63 -2.21
N ARG A 33 4.72 -23.94 -3.30
CA ARG A 33 4.16 -24.78 -4.38
C ARG A 33 3.94 -26.23 -3.96
N ALA A 34 4.70 -26.73 -2.99
CA ALA A 34 4.68 -28.14 -2.61
C ALA A 34 3.41 -28.54 -1.86
N ASP A 35 2.94 -27.69 -0.95
CA ASP A 35 1.82 -27.95 -0.04
C ASP A 35 0.71 -26.89 -0.11
N GLY A 36 0.93 -25.77 -0.81
CA GLY A 36 -0.05 -24.70 -0.92
C GLY A 36 -0.13 -23.82 0.33
N GLU A 37 0.77 -24.01 1.31
CA GLU A 37 0.77 -23.24 2.56
C GLU A 37 1.34 -21.84 2.35
N GLU A 38 0.77 -20.85 3.03
CA GLU A 38 1.30 -19.48 2.98
C GLU A 38 2.67 -19.41 3.65
N VAL A 39 3.63 -18.77 2.98
CA VAL A 39 4.93 -18.46 3.55
C VAL A 39 4.73 -17.39 4.62
N SER A 40 4.82 -17.79 5.88
CA SER A 40 4.68 -16.85 7.01
C SER A 40 5.71 -15.72 6.91
N ARG A 41 5.20 -14.50 7.02
CA ARG A 41 6.01 -13.28 7.11
C ARG A 41 5.89 -12.63 8.49
N GLY A 42 5.43 -13.34 9.52
CA GLY A 42 5.38 -12.84 10.90
C GLY A 42 4.18 -11.95 11.25
N GLY A 43 3.15 -11.97 10.41
CA GLY A 43 1.87 -11.34 10.68
C GLY A 43 0.92 -11.58 9.51
N PRO A 44 -0.40 -11.57 9.72
CA PRO A 44 -1.36 -11.70 8.65
C PRO A 44 -1.59 -10.37 7.93
N TYR A 45 -1.74 -10.42 6.61
CA TYR A 45 -2.40 -9.38 5.84
C TYR A 45 -3.89 -9.32 6.25
N LEU A 46 -4.54 -8.19 6.55
CA LEU A 46 -4.15 -6.77 6.51
C LEU A 46 -3.91 -6.17 7.91
N THR A 47 -3.18 -6.86 8.79
CA THR A 47 -2.96 -6.33 10.14
C THR A 47 -1.95 -5.18 10.11
N VAL A 48 -2.35 -4.06 10.72
CA VAL A 48 -1.52 -2.89 10.95
C VAL A 48 -1.11 -2.84 12.42
N ASN A 49 0.13 -3.24 12.71
CA ASN A 49 0.72 -3.24 14.03
C ASN A 49 2.26 -3.15 13.95
N GLU A 50 2.94 -3.39 15.07
CA GLU A 50 4.40 -3.36 15.16
C GLU A 50 5.12 -4.40 14.29
N THR A 51 4.44 -5.46 13.83
CA THR A 51 5.04 -6.47 12.95
C THR A 51 4.92 -6.10 11.47
N THR A 52 4.05 -5.13 11.11
CA THR A 52 3.78 -4.72 9.72
C THR A 52 4.98 -4.14 8.96
N PRO A 53 5.85 -3.29 9.54
CA PRO A 53 7.00 -2.73 8.83
C PRO A 53 7.91 -3.83 8.28
N MET A 54 8.39 -3.67 7.04
CA MET A 54 9.16 -4.66 6.28
C MET A 54 10.28 -5.30 7.11
N ARG A 55 11.05 -4.47 7.83
CA ARG A 55 12.16 -4.86 8.70
C ARG A 55 11.82 -4.70 10.19
N SER A 56 10.60 -5.07 10.59
CA SER A 56 10.17 -5.01 11.99
C SER A 56 11.13 -5.80 12.90
N PRO A 57 11.51 -5.28 14.07
CA PRO A 57 12.28 -6.03 15.06
C PRO A 57 11.42 -7.00 15.89
N PHE A 58 10.09 -7.01 15.69
CA PHE A 58 9.13 -7.82 16.45
C PHE A 58 8.75 -9.14 15.76
N ILE A 59 9.50 -9.55 14.72
CA ILE A 59 9.31 -10.82 14.01
C ILE A 59 10.54 -11.71 14.18
N SER A 60 10.37 -13.02 13.96
CA SER A 60 11.49 -13.97 13.98
C SER A 60 12.48 -13.70 12.84
N ALA A 61 13.72 -14.15 13.01
CA ALA A 61 14.74 -14.08 11.96
C ALA A 61 14.30 -14.81 10.67
N GLU A 62 13.58 -15.92 10.80
CA GLU A 62 13.00 -16.66 9.68
C GLU A 62 11.96 -15.82 8.92
N HIS A 63 11.03 -15.17 9.62
CA HIS A 63 10.04 -14.30 8.99
C HIS A 63 10.68 -13.09 8.28
N LEU A 64 11.73 -12.52 8.88
CA LEU A 64 12.51 -11.46 8.24
C LEU A 64 13.20 -11.99 6.97
N GLN A 65 13.82 -13.16 7.03
CA GLN A 65 14.47 -13.78 5.87
C GLN A 65 13.47 -14.01 4.72
N ASN A 66 12.28 -14.55 5.02
CA ASN A 66 11.20 -14.73 4.03
C ASN A 66 10.83 -13.41 3.37
N ARG A 67 10.66 -12.32 4.15
CA ARG A 67 10.37 -10.99 3.59
C ARG A 67 11.48 -10.52 2.66
N LEU A 68 12.75 -10.67 3.06
CA LEU A 68 13.89 -10.23 2.26
C LEU A 68 14.03 -11.00 0.95
N GLU A 69 13.80 -12.30 0.95
CA GLU A 69 13.83 -13.12 -0.26
C GLU A 69 12.71 -12.74 -1.24
N ILE A 70 11.50 -12.56 -0.72
CA ILE A 70 10.35 -12.11 -1.51
C ILE A 70 10.62 -10.69 -2.05
N THR A 71 11.12 -9.78 -1.22
CA THR A 71 11.50 -8.43 -1.65
C THR A 71 12.54 -8.47 -2.78
N ALA A 72 13.61 -9.26 -2.63
CA ALA A 72 14.63 -9.38 -3.66
C ALA A 72 14.06 -9.92 -4.99
N LEU A 73 13.14 -10.89 -4.93
CA LEU A 73 12.45 -11.39 -6.11
C LEU A 73 11.60 -10.30 -6.79
N MET A 74 10.81 -9.56 -6.01
CA MET A 74 9.97 -8.48 -6.54
C MET A 74 10.82 -7.35 -7.15
N GLU A 75 11.91 -6.97 -6.48
CA GLU A 75 12.87 -5.96 -6.95
C GLU A 75 13.57 -6.38 -8.24
N SER A 76 13.93 -7.66 -8.37
CA SER A 76 14.49 -8.18 -9.63
C SER A 76 13.54 -8.06 -10.84
N HIS A 77 12.23 -7.92 -10.59
CA HIS A 77 11.20 -7.69 -11.63
C HIS A 77 10.80 -6.20 -11.75
N GLY A 78 11.56 -5.31 -11.11
CA GLY A 78 11.41 -3.86 -11.18
C GLY A 78 10.26 -3.30 -10.34
N PHE A 79 9.81 -4.03 -9.33
CA PHE A 79 8.99 -3.47 -8.26
C PHE A 79 9.87 -2.88 -7.16
N MET A 80 9.32 -1.98 -6.37
CA MET A 80 9.98 -1.35 -5.23
C MET A 80 9.12 -1.57 -4.00
N HIS A 81 9.70 -2.15 -2.96
CA HIS A 81 8.98 -2.44 -1.72
C HIS A 81 8.64 -1.16 -0.94
N PHE A 82 7.52 -1.17 -0.24
CA PHE A 82 7.19 -0.12 0.72
C PHE A 82 7.69 -0.50 2.13
N PRO A 83 8.48 0.33 2.81
CA PRO A 83 9.12 -0.06 4.08
C PRO A 83 8.17 -0.33 5.24
N TYR A 84 6.96 0.22 5.19
CA TYR A 84 6.03 0.16 6.30
C TYR A 84 4.99 -0.96 6.18
N GLU A 85 4.94 -1.66 5.05
CA GLU A 85 4.00 -2.76 4.79
C GLU A 85 4.72 -3.91 4.06
N PHE A 86 4.87 -5.07 4.72
CA PHE A 86 5.65 -6.19 4.16
C PHE A 86 5.06 -6.85 2.90
N TRP A 87 3.82 -6.52 2.56
CA TRP A 87 3.10 -7.07 1.41
C TRP A 87 3.08 -6.13 0.20
N HIS A 88 3.40 -4.85 0.38
CA HIS A 88 3.13 -3.80 -0.60
C HIS A 88 4.35 -3.51 -1.48
N PHE A 89 4.11 -3.47 -2.78
CA PHE A 89 5.11 -3.22 -3.80
C PHE A 89 4.57 -2.25 -4.86
N SER A 90 5.38 -1.27 -5.24
CA SER A 90 5.05 -0.22 -6.20
C SER A 90 5.93 -0.31 -7.45
N LYS A 91 5.42 0.11 -8.62
CA LYS A 91 6.19 0.18 -9.86
C LYS A 91 5.78 1.36 -10.72
N GLY A 92 6.66 2.35 -10.85
CA GLY A 92 6.49 3.50 -11.73
C GLY A 92 5.62 4.64 -11.17
N ASP A 93 5.09 4.52 -9.94
CA ASP A 93 4.39 5.59 -9.24
C ASP A 93 5.32 6.46 -8.39
N VAL A 94 4.73 7.36 -7.59
CA VAL A 94 5.48 8.29 -6.76
C VAL A 94 6.23 7.58 -5.62
N ALA A 95 5.69 6.50 -5.07
CA ALA A 95 6.33 5.76 -3.98
C ALA A 95 7.58 5.07 -4.50
N ASP A 96 7.48 4.41 -5.66
CA ASP A 96 8.63 3.83 -6.37
C ASP A 96 9.74 4.86 -6.59
N ARG A 97 9.42 6.04 -7.16
CA ARG A 97 10.41 7.10 -7.41
C ARG A 97 11.10 7.58 -6.14
N ILE A 98 10.33 7.84 -5.08
CA ILE A 98 10.87 8.32 -3.80
C ILE A 98 11.81 7.27 -3.20
N MET A 99 11.38 6.01 -3.16
CA MET A 99 12.15 4.91 -2.58
C MET A 99 13.45 4.64 -3.36
N ASN A 100 13.40 4.76 -4.69
CA ASN A 100 14.57 4.68 -5.56
C ASN A 100 15.42 5.96 -5.60
N ARG A 101 15.06 7.01 -4.83
CA ARG A 101 15.73 8.32 -4.84
C ARG A 101 15.84 8.92 -6.25
N ASP A 102 14.84 8.68 -7.07
CA ASP A 102 14.75 9.14 -8.44
C ASP A 102 13.93 10.43 -8.51
N ALA A 103 14.58 11.51 -8.93
CA ALA A 103 13.95 12.84 -9.03
C ALA A 103 13.05 13.00 -10.27
N ARG A 104 13.02 12.03 -11.19
CA ARG A 104 12.15 12.09 -12.37
C ARG A 104 10.67 11.98 -12.00
N PRO A 105 9.76 12.57 -12.79
CA PRO A 105 8.33 12.36 -12.61
C PRO A 105 7.96 10.88 -12.61
N ALA A 106 7.04 10.50 -11.72
CA ALA A 106 6.41 9.20 -11.76
C ALA A 106 5.72 8.98 -13.13
N ARG A 107 5.81 7.76 -13.65
CA ARG A 107 5.19 7.37 -14.92
C ARG A 107 3.68 7.23 -14.76
N PHE A 108 3.23 6.73 -13.61
CA PHE A 108 1.83 6.48 -13.32
C PHE A 108 1.29 7.44 -12.26
N GLY A 109 0.02 7.82 -12.41
CA GLY A 109 -0.73 8.65 -11.50
C GLY A 109 -2.17 8.17 -11.41
N ALA A 110 -2.89 8.62 -10.38
CA ALA A 110 -4.23 8.11 -10.08
C ALA A 110 -5.21 8.28 -11.25
N VAL A 111 -6.00 7.23 -11.48
CA VAL A 111 -7.03 7.17 -12.50
C VAL A 111 -8.36 6.74 -11.88
N ASN A 112 -9.46 7.19 -12.49
CA ASN A 112 -10.78 6.62 -12.34
C ASN A 112 -10.98 5.58 -13.43
N TRP A 113 -11.48 4.40 -13.05
CA TRP A 113 -11.90 3.38 -14.00
C TRP A 113 -13.42 3.31 -14.05
N ASP A 114 -13.96 3.50 -15.25
CA ASP A 114 -15.36 3.20 -15.57
C ASP A 114 -15.43 1.76 -16.09
N ALA A 115 -16.04 0.88 -15.30
CA ALA A 115 -16.15 -0.54 -15.63
C ALA A 115 -17.17 -0.81 -16.75
N GLU A 116 -18.20 0.04 -16.90
CA GLU A 116 -19.23 -0.14 -17.93
C GLU A 116 -18.70 0.27 -19.31
N ALA A 117 -18.04 1.43 -19.37
CA ALA A 117 -17.40 1.90 -20.60
C ALA A 117 -16.01 1.26 -20.83
N ASN A 118 -15.48 0.52 -19.86
CA ASN A 118 -14.10 0.05 -19.80
C ASN A 118 -13.08 1.15 -20.13
N ALA A 119 -13.27 2.33 -19.53
CA ALA A 119 -12.52 3.54 -19.83
C ALA A 119 -11.74 4.04 -18.61
N LEU A 120 -10.56 4.62 -18.85
CA LEU A 120 -9.73 5.24 -17.82
C LEU A 120 -9.71 6.76 -18.01
N ALA A 121 -9.91 7.50 -16.93
CA ALA A 121 -9.75 8.95 -16.88
C ALA A 121 -8.79 9.33 -15.76
N ALA A 122 -7.94 10.34 -15.96
CA ALA A 122 -7.10 10.86 -14.88
C ALA A 122 -7.97 11.45 -13.76
N VAL A 123 -7.57 11.25 -12.50
CA VAL A 123 -8.18 12.00 -11.38
C VAL A 123 -7.83 13.47 -11.54
N GLU A 124 -8.84 14.34 -11.64
CA GLU A 124 -8.68 15.78 -11.94
C GLU A 124 -7.91 16.54 -10.84
N ALA A 125 -8.26 16.29 -9.59
CA ALA A 125 -7.65 16.92 -8.42
C ALA A 125 -6.93 15.89 -7.54
N PRO A 126 -5.83 15.26 -7.99
CA PRO A 126 -5.25 14.11 -7.29
C PRO A 126 -4.60 14.48 -5.95
N LYS A 127 -4.45 15.79 -5.65
CA LYS A 127 -3.90 16.30 -4.39
C LYS A 127 -4.98 16.58 -3.34
N THR A 128 -6.25 16.52 -3.69
CA THR A 128 -7.35 16.70 -2.73
C THR A 128 -7.69 15.37 -2.08
N PRO A 129 -8.17 15.35 -0.82
CA PRO A 129 -8.68 14.13 -0.22
C PRO A 129 -9.75 13.47 -1.09
N LEU A 130 -9.71 12.14 -1.19
CA LEU A 130 -10.69 11.37 -1.97
C LEU A 130 -12.10 11.51 -1.38
N ASN A 131 -12.19 11.54 -0.05
CA ASN A 131 -13.44 11.73 0.68
C ASN A 131 -13.41 13.06 1.43
N PRO A 132 -14.49 13.87 1.38
CA PRO A 132 -14.60 15.09 2.16
C PRO A 132 -14.69 14.77 3.67
N LEU A 133 -14.20 15.68 4.51
CA LEU A 133 -14.15 15.50 5.97
C LEU A 133 -15.52 15.14 6.59
N PRO A 134 -16.65 15.78 6.23
CA PRO A 134 -17.95 15.41 6.80
C PRO A 134 -18.37 13.96 6.52
N GLN A 135 -17.94 13.40 5.37
CA GLN A 135 -18.19 11.99 5.08
C GLN A 135 -17.33 11.10 5.98
N ILE A 136 -16.05 11.44 6.15
CA ILE A 136 -15.15 10.69 7.05
C ILE A 136 -15.69 10.69 8.48
N GLU A 137 -16.15 11.84 8.97
CA GLU A 137 -16.77 11.98 10.30
C GLU A 137 -18.00 11.07 10.46
N LYS A 138 -18.91 11.11 9.47
CA LYS A 138 -20.10 10.24 9.45
C LYS A 138 -19.74 8.75 9.51
N GLU A 139 -18.71 8.32 8.78
CA GLU A 139 -18.25 6.93 8.78
C GLU A 139 -17.60 6.53 10.12
N ILE A 140 -16.84 7.43 10.74
CA ILE A 140 -16.27 7.22 12.08
C ILE A 140 -17.39 7.03 13.11
N GLU A 141 -18.40 7.90 13.11
CA GLU A 141 -19.54 7.76 14.02
C GLU A 141 -20.29 6.45 13.80
N ALA A 142 -20.49 6.04 12.53
CA ALA A 142 -21.13 4.79 12.20
C ALA A 142 -20.31 3.59 12.71
N ALA A 143 -18.98 3.62 12.59
CA ALA A 143 -18.10 2.59 13.11
C ALA A 143 -18.16 2.49 14.65
N LEU A 144 -18.14 3.63 15.35
CA LEU A 144 -18.27 3.69 16.80
C LEU A 144 -19.62 3.18 17.31
N ARG A 145 -20.69 3.34 16.54
CA ARG A 145 -22.00 2.74 16.86
C ARG A 145 -22.02 1.22 16.69
N ARG A 146 -21.26 0.67 15.73
CA ARG A 146 -21.14 -0.79 15.54
C ARG A 146 -20.25 -1.48 16.58
N SER A 147 -19.32 -0.75 17.19
CA SER A 147 -18.39 -1.28 18.19
C SER A 147 -18.96 -1.29 19.62
N LYS A 148 -20.15 -0.74 19.82
CA LYS A 148 -20.92 -0.80 21.07
C LYS A 148 -21.90 -1.95 21.01
#